data_AF-A0A368RA08-F1
#
_entry.id   AF-A0A368RA08-F1
#
_cell.length_a   1.000
_cell.length_b   1.000
_cell.length_c   1.000
_cell.angle_alpha   90.00
_cell.angle_beta   90.00
_cell.angle_gamma   90.00
#
_symmetry.space_group_name_H-M   'P 1'
#
loop_
_entity.id
_entity.type
_entity.pdbx_description
1 polymer ?
#
loop_
_entity_poly.entity_id
_entity_poly.type
_entity_poly.pdbx_seq_one_letter_code
_entity_poly.pdbx_strand_id
1 'polypeptide(L)'
;MEDIFENPIVVAVIEVFSGRLADADAIEAVQRFIDLVRADIHRNAALHNEAAAQLAVARQRYAAALLEAASELGTEDVAVVGSPELAARAAAYAELKDRIERALRLQAVLVQALGFLILLRAAAYAWSRAPLIPGVLATAAAAYALAYAASGGAVTPGPASLVRIAVLLLVFLFGFLG
;
A
#
# COMPACT_ATOMS: atom_id res chain seq x y z
N MET A 1 -14.03 7.46 -1.13
CA MET A 1 -13.28 6.21 -0.96
C MET A 1 -13.38 5.54 -2.31
N GLU A 2 -12.38 5.70 -3.18
CA GLU A 2 -12.37 5.09 -4.53
C GLU A 2 -12.51 3.57 -4.38
N ASP A 3 -13.29 2.96 -5.28
CA ASP A 3 -13.55 1.53 -5.24
C ASP A 3 -12.24 0.77 -5.51
N ILE A 4 -11.92 -0.20 -4.65
CA ILE A 4 -10.72 -1.04 -4.80
C ILE A 4 -10.75 -1.86 -6.09
N PHE A 5 -11.94 -2.10 -6.63
CA PHE A 5 -12.13 -2.81 -7.89
C PHE A 5 -11.94 -1.92 -9.13
N GLU A 6 -11.84 -0.60 -8.98
CA GLU A 6 -11.45 0.32 -10.07
C GLU A 6 -9.93 0.44 -10.21
N ASN A 7 -9.18 -0.06 -9.22
CA ASN A 7 -7.73 -0.02 -9.25
C ASN A 7 -7.18 -0.99 -10.31
N PRO A 8 -6.49 -0.51 -11.35
CA PRO A 8 -6.08 -1.35 -12.49
C PRO A 8 -5.08 -2.45 -12.08
N ILE A 9 -4.29 -2.21 -11.03
CA ILE A 9 -3.35 -3.21 -10.50
C ILE A 9 -4.14 -4.32 -9.79
N VAL A 10 -5.17 -3.96 -9.01
CA VAL A 10 -6.03 -4.93 -8.33
C VAL A 10 -6.78 -5.79 -9.33
N VAL A 11 -7.35 -5.18 -10.39
CA VAL A 11 -8.05 -5.90 -11.47
C VAL A 11 -7.12 -6.92 -12.14
N ALA A 12 -5.93 -6.49 -12.54
CA ALA A 12 -4.95 -7.38 -13.17
C ALA A 12 -4.54 -8.53 -12.23
N VAL A 13 -4.35 -8.26 -10.95
CA VAL A 13 -4.02 -9.28 -9.95
C VAL A 13 -5.19 -10.27 -9.77
N ILE A 14 -6.43 -9.81 -9.71
CA ILE A 14 -7.61 -10.68 -9.62
C ILE A 14 -7.68 -11.61 -10.83
N GLU A 15 -7.48 -11.09 -12.04
CA GLU A 15 -7.45 -11.89 -13.27
C GLU A 15 -6.35 -12.96 -13.23
N VAL A 16 -5.15 -12.60 -12.77
CA VAL A 16 -4.00 -13.51 -12.67
C VAL A 16 -4.24 -14.64 -11.65
N PHE A 17 -4.87 -14.33 -10.52
CA PHE A 17 -5.06 -15.29 -9.42
C PHE A 17 -6.44 -15.96 -9.39
N SER A 18 -7.33 -15.62 -10.33
CA SER A 18 -8.66 -16.24 -10.46
C SER A 18 -8.53 -17.75 -10.65
N GLY A 19 -8.98 -18.53 -9.66
CA GLY A 19 -8.89 -19.99 -9.66
C GLY A 19 -7.50 -20.57 -9.35
N ARG A 20 -6.49 -19.74 -9.10
CA ARG A 20 -5.08 -20.17 -8.88
C ARG A 20 -4.56 -19.95 -7.47
N LEU A 21 -5.40 -19.43 -6.57
CA LEU A 21 -5.07 -19.22 -5.16
C LEU A 21 -4.74 -20.50 -4.38
N ALA A 22 -5.14 -21.66 -4.91
CA ALA A 22 -4.84 -22.97 -4.32
C ALA A 22 -3.50 -23.55 -4.82
N ASP A 23 -2.85 -22.92 -5.81
CA ASP A 23 -1.57 -23.39 -6.35
C ASP A 23 -0.47 -23.21 -5.28
N ALA A 24 0.45 -24.17 -5.19
CA ALA A 24 1.48 -24.18 -4.15
C ALA A 24 2.43 -22.98 -4.23
N ASP A 25 2.56 -22.37 -5.41
CA ASP A 25 3.37 -21.20 -5.73
C ASP A 25 2.59 -19.87 -5.62
N ALA A 26 1.29 -19.90 -5.32
CA ALA A 26 0.46 -18.70 -5.25
C ALA A 26 0.99 -17.68 -4.22
N ILE A 27 1.47 -18.14 -3.06
CA ILE A 27 2.04 -17.26 -2.02
C ILE A 27 3.30 -16.54 -2.53
N GLU A 28 4.19 -17.26 -3.22
CA GLU A 28 5.42 -16.69 -3.78
C GLU A 28 5.12 -15.75 -4.95
N ALA A 29 4.14 -16.09 -5.79
CA ALA A 29 3.68 -15.23 -6.87
C ALA A 29 3.09 -13.92 -6.33
N VAL A 30 2.22 -13.96 -5.29
CA VAL A 30 1.69 -12.74 -4.66
C VAL A 30 2.82 -11.94 -4.00
N GLN A 31 3.79 -12.59 -3.38
CA GLN A 31 4.94 -11.90 -2.78
C GLN A 31 5.76 -11.13 -3.83
N ARG A 32 5.99 -11.70 -5.02
CA ARG A 32 6.66 -10.99 -6.12
C ARG A 32 5.90 -9.73 -6.55
N PHE A 33 4.56 -9.78 -6.60
CA PHE A 33 3.75 -8.58 -6.88
C PHE A 33 3.86 -7.53 -5.75
N ILE A 34 3.88 -7.95 -4.48
CA ILE A 34 4.10 -7.04 -3.35
C ILE A 34 5.44 -6.32 -3.49
N ASP A 35 6.51 -7.05 -3.81
CA ASP A 35 7.85 -6.49 -3.94
C ASP A 35 7.94 -5.50 -5.10
N LEU A 36 7.29 -5.82 -6.23
CA LEU A 36 7.19 -4.92 -7.38
C LEU A 36 6.45 -3.63 -7.03
N VAL A 37 5.25 -3.73 -6.44
CA VAL A 37 4.46 -2.54 -6.04
C VAL A 37 5.21 -1.70 -5.00
N ARG A 38 5.94 -2.33 -4.08
CA ARG A 38 6.79 -1.62 -3.11
C ARG A 38 7.94 -0.88 -3.80
N ALA A 39 8.60 -1.49 -4.77
CA ALA A 39 9.63 -0.83 -5.56
C ALA A 39 9.06 0.39 -6.32
N ASP A 40 7.88 0.26 -6.91
CA ASP A 40 7.19 1.35 -7.60
C ASP A 40 6.81 2.50 -6.65
N ILE A 41 6.37 2.19 -5.43
CA ILE A 41 6.13 3.21 -4.38
C ILE A 41 7.41 3.98 -4.08
N HIS A 42 8.53 3.28 -3.85
CA HIS A 42 9.80 3.94 -3.54
C HIS A 42 10.28 4.81 -4.70
N ARG A 43 10.15 4.32 -5.93
CA ARG A 43 10.49 5.07 -7.14
C ARG A 43 9.61 6.31 -7.30
N ASN A 44 8.30 6.18 -7.11
CA ASN A 44 7.36 7.29 -7.21
C ASN A 44 7.63 8.35 -6.14
N ALA A 45 7.96 7.94 -4.91
CA ALA A 45 8.35 8.86 -3.84
C ALA A 45 9.62 9.65 -4.20
N ALA A 46 10.63 9.00 -4.81
CA ALA A 46 11.83 9.67 -5.26
C ALA A 46 11.53 10.71 -6.37
N LEU A 47 10.74 10.33 -7.38
CA LEU A 47 10.32 11.23 -8.46
C LEU A 47 9.49 12.41 -7.94
N HIS A 48 8.58 12.16 -6.98
CA HIS A 48 7.81 13.21 -6.32
C HIS A 48 8.72 14.21 -5.59
N ASN A 49 9.71 13.72 -4.83
CA ASN A 49 10.65 14.59 -4.11
C ASN A 49 11.49 15.44 -5.06
N GLU A 50 11.94 14.86 -6.18
CA GLU A 50 12.66 15.59 -7.23
C GLU A 50 11.76 16.67 -7.85
N ALA A 51 10.53 16.33 -8.24
CA ALA A 51 9.59 17.30 -8.80
C ALA A 51 9.23 18.42 -7.80
N ALA A 52 9.08 18.09 -6.52
CA ALA A 52 8.84 19.07 -5.46
C ALA A 52 10.03 20.04 -5.27
N ALA A 53 11.26 19.53 -5.33
CA ALA A 53 12.46 20.37 -5.30
C ALA A 53 12.53 21.30 -6.53
N GLN A 54 12.25 20.77 -7.72
CA GLN A 54 12.18 21.57 -8.95
C GLN A 54 11.08 22.64 -8.88
N LEU A 55 9.91 22.31 -8.32
CA LEU A 55 8.82 23.27 -8.13
C LEU A 55 9.22 24.40 -7.18
N ALA A 56 9.92 24.09 -6.08
CA ALA A 56 10.39 25.11 -5.13
C ALA A 56 11.35 26.10 -5.80
N VAL A 57 12.29 25.60 -6.60
CA VAL A 57 13.23 26.44 -7.37
C VAL A 57 12.49 27.26 -8.43
N ALA A 58 11.56 26.65 -9.18
CA ALA A 58 10.76 27.33 -10.19
C ALA A 58 9.90 28.44 -9.57
N ARG A 59 9.29 28.19 -8.41
CA ARG A 59 8.51 29.18 -7.65
C ARG A 59 9.36 30.39 -7.26
N GLN A 60 10.57 30.15 -6.75
CA GLN A 60 11.48 31.22 -6.36
C GLN A 60 11.91 32.07 -7.57
N ARG A 61 12.26 31.43 -8.69
CA ARG A 61 12.64 32.12 -9.94
C ARG A 61 11.48 32.91 -10.54
N TYR A 62 10.27 32.36 -10.50
CA TYR A 62 9.08 33.05 -10.98
C TYR A 62 8.73 34.27 -10.11
N ALA A 63 8.80 34.12 -8.78
CA ALA A 63 8.59 35.23 -7.86
C ALA A 63 9.63 36.36 -8.03
N ALA A 64 10.91 36.02 -8.21
CA ALA A 64 11.96 36.99 -8.49
C ALA A 64 11.71 37.75 -9.80
N ALA A 65 11.33 37.04 -10.86
CA ALA A 65 11.02 37.63 -12.16
C ALA A 65 9.80 38.55 -12.14
N LEU A 66 8.77 38.21 -11.36
CA LEU A 66 7.62 39.07 -11.14
C LEU A 66 8.00 40.35 -10.40
N LEU A 67 8.89 40.25 -9.42
CA LEU A 67 9.35 41.38 -8.62
C LEU A 67 10.24 42.33 -9.44
N GLU A 68 11.11 41.77 -10.28
CA GLU A 68 11.93 42.50 -11.25
C GLU A 68 11.06 43.23 -12.29
N ALA A 69 10.14 42.52 -12.93
CA ALA A 69 9.21 43.12 -13.89
C ALA A 69 8.36 44.24 -13.25
N ALA A 70 7.91 44.06 -12.00
CA ALA A 70 7.17 45.08 -11.25
C ALA A 70 8.03 46.29 -10.84
N SER A 71 9.36 46.14 -10.78
CA SER A 71 10.28 47.23 -10.50
C SER A 71 10.66 48.06 -11.74
N GLU A 72 10.61 47.45 -12.92
CA GLU A 72 10.88 48.10 -14.20
C GLU A 72 9.62 48.80 -14.77
N LEU A 73 8.44 48.26 -14.52
CA LEU A 73 7.15 48.85 -14.91
C LEU A 73 6.65 49.76 -13.78
N GLY A 74 6.73 51.07 -13.98
CA GLY A 74 6.01 52.03 -13.14
C GLY A 74 4.51 51.69 -13.05
N THR A 75 3.87 52.08 -11.95
CA THR A 75 2.56 51.64 -11.44
C THR A 75 1.37 51.67 -12.42
N GLU A 76 1.51 52.27 -13.60
CA GLU A 76 0.44 52.43 -14.60
C GLU A 76 0.49 51.41 -15.76
N ASP A 77 1.61 50.73 -16.02
CA ASP A 77 1.76 49.81 -17.17
C ASP A 77 1.71 48.31 -16.81
N VAL A 78 1.39 47.99 -15.56
CA VAL A 78 1.22 46.60 -15.06
C VAL A 78 0.11 45.84 -15.81
N ALA A 79 -0.73 46.56 -16.56
CA ALA A 79 -1.77 46.02 -17.44
C ALA A 79 -1.25 45.51 -18.80
N VAL A 80 0.05 45.67 -19.15
CA VAL A 80 0.68 44.94 -20.26
C VAL A 80 0.99 43.52 -19.81
N VAL A 81 -0.11 42.79 -19.68
CA VAL A 81 -0.21 41.36 -19.40
C VAL A 81 0.67 40.57 -20.37
N GLY A 82 1.63 39.83 -19.82
CA GLY A 82 2.22 38.65 -20.45
C GLY A 82 3.40 38.89 -21.38
N SER A 83 4.57 39.25 -20.82
CA SER A 83 5.80 38.96 -21.55
C SER A 83 5.86 37.45 -21.85
N PRO A 84 6.28 37.03 -23.06
CA PRO A 84 6.33 35.61 -23.42
C PRO A 84 7.20 34.80 -22.47
N GLU A 85 8.20 35.43 -21.84
CA GLU A 85 8.99 34.82 -20.77
C GLU A 85 8.20 34.53 -19.49
N LEU A 86 7.37 35.47 -19.01
CA LEU A 86 6.54 35.25 -17.82
C LEU A 86 5.49 34.16 -18.08
N ALA A 87 4.89 34.16 -19.26
CA ALA A 87 3.96 33.11 -19.68
C ALA A 87 4.63 31.73 -19.76
N ALA A 88 5.84 31.65 -20.33
CA ALA A 88 6.62 30.41 -20.38
C ALA A 88 7.01 29.88 -18.99
N ARG A 89 7.40 30.78 -18.08
CA ARG A 89 7.74 30.41 -16.69
C ARG A 89 6.50 29.97 -15.89
N ALA A 90 5.35 30.61 -16.10
CA ALA A 90 4.07 30.18 -15.52
C ALA A 90 3.62 28.82 -16.04
N ALA A 91 3.78 28.55 -17.34
CA ALA A 91 3.48 27.25 -17.95
C ALA A 91 4.39 26.13 -17.39
N ALA A 92 5.69 26.38 -17.27
CA ALA A 92 6.63 25.43 -16.66
C ALA A 92 6.29 25.12 -15.19
N TYR A 93 5.87 26.14 -14.42
CA TYR A 93 5.40 25.96 -13.05
C TYR A 93 4.11 25.12 -12.99
N ALA A 94 3.14 25.37 -13.88
CA ALA A 94 1.90 24.61 -13.95
C ALA A 94 2.16 23.14 -14.31
N GLU A 95 3.07 22.86 -15.24
CA GLU A 95 3.46 21.50 -15.62
C GLU A 95 4.10 20.74 -14.44
N LEU A 96 5.02 21.39 -13.69
CA LEU A 96 5.63 20.81 -12.50
C LEU A 96 4.58 20.47 -11.42
N LYS A 97 3.62 21.36 -11.22
CA LYS A 97 2.51 21.13 -10.29
C LYS A 97 1.66 19.93 -10.72
N ASP A 98 1.30 19.85 -12.01
CA ASP A 98 0.53 18.73 -12.55
C ASP A 98 1.28 17.39 -12.44
N ARG A 99 2.61 17.38 -12.65
CA ARG A 99 3.45 16.18 -12.42
C ARG A 99 3.38 15.71 -10.97
N ILE A 100 3.41 16.63 -10.00
CA ILE A 100 3.28 16.30 -8.57
C ILE A 100 1.89 15.74 -8.26
N GLU A 101 0.83 16.37 -8.77
CA GLU A 101 -0.54 15.89 -8.58
C GLU A 101 -0.73 14.48 -9.17
N ARG A 102 -0.18 14.22 -10.35
CA ARG A 102 -0.17 12.88 -10.96
C ARG A 102 0.61 11.87 -10.11
N ALA A 103 1.77 12.25 -9.57
CA ALA A 103 2.56 11.38 -8.69
C ALA A 103 1.80 11.04 -7.40
N LEU A 104 1.05 11.98 -6.82
CA LEU A 104 0.21 11.75 -5.64
C LEU A 104 -0.97 10.81 -5.94
N ARG A 105 -1.63 10.96 -7.09
CA ARG A 105 -2.69 10.04 -7.51
C ARG A 105 -2.14 8.63 -7.73
N LEU A 106 -0.98 8.50 -8.41
CA LEU A 106 -0.31 7.22 -8.59
C LEU A 106 0.08 6.58 -7.24
N GLN A 107 0.54 7.39 -6.28
CA GLN A 107 0.86 6.92 -4.94
C GLN A 107 -0.37 6.30 -4.25
N ALA A 108 -1.54 6.93 -4.36
CA ALA A 108 -2.77 6.42 -3.78
C ALA A 108 -3.15 5.07 -4.38
N VAL A 109 -3.09 4.95 -5.72
CA VAL A 109 -3.34 3.69 -6.46
C VAL A 109 -2.37 2.58 -6.00
N LEU A 110 -1.08 2.87 -5.89
CA LEU A 110 -0.07 1.90 -5.46
C LEU A 110 -0.28 1.43 -4.01
N VAL A 111 -0.59 2.36 -3.09
CA VAL A 111 -0.84 2.02 -1.69
C VAL A 111 -2.10 1.16 -1.53
N GLN A 112 -3.16 1.49 -2.27
CA GLN A 112 -4.39 0.69 -2.27
C GLN A 112 -4.13 -0.72 -2.83
N ALA A 113 -3.38 -0.83 -3.93
CA ALA A 113 -2.98 -2.11 -4.50
C ALA A 113 -2.11 -2.94 -3.54
N LEU A 114 -1.17 -2.30 -2.83
CA LEU A 114 -0.35 -2.95 -1.81
C LEU A 114 -1.22 -3.53 -0.67
N GLY A 115 -2.21 -2.76 -0.20
CA GLY A 115 -3.16 -3.24 0.82
C GLY A 115 -3.93 -4.48 0.36
N PHE A 116 -4.43 -4.47 -0.88
CA PHE A 116 -5.08 -5.64 -1.48
C PHE A 116 -4.15 -6.85 -1.56
N LEU A 117 -2.93 -6.67 -2.04
CA LEU A 117 -1.95 -7.75 -2.18
C LEU A 117 -1.56 -8.38 -0.84
N ILE A 118 -1.46 -7.59 0.23
CA ILE A 118 -1.23 -8.10 1.58
C ILE A 118 -2.39 -8.99 2.03
N LEU A 119 -3.64 -8.55 1.81
CA LEU A 119 -4.83 -9.35 2.12
C LEU A 119 -4.88 -10.63 1.27
N LEU A 120 -4.54 -10.54 -0.01
CA LEU A 120 -4.48 -11.68 -0.92
C LEU A 120 -3.43 -12.71 -0.48
N ARG A 121 -2.25 -12.25 -0.05
CA ARG A 121 -1.21 -13.12 0.51
C ARG A 121 -1.69 -13.80 1.78
N ALA A 122 -2.34 -13.07 2.68
CA ALA A 122 -2.92 -13.62 3.90
C ALA A 122 -3.99 -14.69 3.59
N ALA A 123 -4.84 -14.44 2.59
CA ALA A 123 -5.85 -15.39 2.13
C ALA A 123 -5.22 -16.65 1.51
N ALA A 124 -4.23 -16.50 0.63
CA ALA A 124 -3.49 -17.63 0.03
C ALA A 124 -2.80 -18.47 1.10
N TYR A 125 -2.20 -17.82 2.09
CA TYR A 125 -1.54 -18.49 3.21
C TYR A 125 -2.55 -19.24 4.10
N ALA A 126 -3.66 -18.62 4.45
CA ALA A 126 -4.74 -19.26 5.22
C ALA A 126 -5.33 -20.45 4.45
N TRP A 127 -5.53 -20.32 3.14
CA TRP A 127 -6.03 -21.39 2.27
C TRP A 127 -5.08 -22.59 2.23
N SER A 128 -3.76 -22.33 2.12
CA SER A 128 -2.74 -23.39 2.13
C SER A 128 -2.72 -24.19 3.43
N ARG A 129 -3.13 -23.58 4.55
CA ARG A 129 -3.12 -24.16 5.89
C ARG A 129 -4.47 -24.67 6.37
N ALA A 130 -5.56 -24.29 5.71
CA ALA A 130 -6.91 -24.72 6.05
C ALA A 130 -7.07 -26.26 6.12
N PRO A 131 -6.47 -27.06 5.22
CA PRO A 131 -6.51 -28.52 5.30
C PRO A 131 -5.81 -29.11 6.55
N LEU A 132 -4.94 -28.34 7.21
CA LEU A 132 -4.20 -28.76 8.39
C LEU A 132 -4.96 -28.50 9.71
N ILE A 133 -6.02 -27.69 9.67
CA ILE A 133 -6.82 -27.33 10.85
C ILE A 133 -7.33 -28.56 11.61
N PRO A 134 -7.86 -29.62 10.96
CA PRO A 134 -8.33 -30.81 11.68
C PRO A 134 -7.22 -31.49 12.49
N GLY A 135 -5.99 -31.55 11.96
CA GLY A 135 -4.84 -32.13 12.65
C GLY A 135 -4.35 -31.27 13.82
N VAL A 136 -4.36 -29.95 13.67
CA VAL A 136 -4.02 -29.01 14.75
C VAL A 136 -5.04 -29.08 15.89
N LEU A 137 -6.33 -29.18 15.56
CA LEU A 137 -7.38 -29.37 16.57
C LEU A 137 -7.27 -30.74 17.26
N ALA A 138 -6.95 -31.80 16.53
CA ALA A 138 -6.76 -33.14 17.09
C ALA A 138 -5.56 -33.20 18.05
N THR A 139 -4.45 -32.58 17.68
CA THR A 139 -3.25 -32.51 18.55
C THR A 139 -3.47 -31.63 19.78
N ALA A 140 -4.17 -30.50 19.64
CA ALA A 140 -4.59 -29.69 20.78
C ALA A 140 -5.52 -30.49 21.71
N ALA A 141 -6.54 -31.16 21.18
CA ALA A 141 -7.44 -32.01 21.95
C ALA A 141 -6.71 -33.14 22.67
N ALA A 142 -5.73 -33.79 22.02
CA ALA A 142 -4.91 -34.82 22.64
C ALA A 142 -4.02 -34.27 23.77
N ALA A 143 -3.40 -33.11 23.58
CA ALA A 143 -2.63 -32.43 24.63
C ALA A 143 -3.51 -32.06 25.84
N TYR A 144 -4.74 -31.59 25.59
CA TYR A 144 -5.71 -31.32 26.65
C TYR A 144 -6.16 -32.58 27.38
N ALA A 145 -6.43 -33.68 26.65
CA ALA A 145 -6.80 -34.96 27.26
C ALA A 145 -5.67 -35.50 28.16
N LEU A 146 -4.41 -35.37 27.72
CA LEU A 146 -3.23 -35.73 28.52
C LEU A 146 -3.09 -34.85 29.77
N ALA A 147 -3.27 -33.54 29.64
CA ALA A 147 -3.21 -32.62 30.79
C ALA A 147 -4.35 -32.89 31.80
N TYR A 148 -5.57 -33.15 31.31
CA TYR A 148 -6.71 -33.51 32.15
C TYR A 148 -6.43 -34.82 32.92
N ALA A 149 -5.96 -35.86 32.23
CA ALA A 149 -5.60 -37.14 32.82
C ALA A 149 -4.46 -37.00 33.86
N ALA A 150 -3.42 -36.24 33.55
CA ALA A 150 -2.31 -35.98 34.46
C ALA A 150 -2.73 -35.18 35.70
N SER A 151 -3.77 -34.34 35.58
CA SER A 151 -4.31 -33.54 36.69
C SER A 151 -5.36 -34.28 37.55
N GLY A 152 -5.65 -35.55 37.26
CA GLY A 152 -6.72 -36.29 37.96
C GLY A 152 -8.13 -35.73 37.74
N GLY A 153 -8.33 -34.99 36.63
CA GLY A 153 -9.61 -34.39 36.29
C GLY A 153 -9.87 -32.98 36.83
N ALA A 154 -8.87 -32.32 37.40
CA ALA A 154 -9.02 -30.99 38.00
C ALA A 154 -9.06 -29.83 36.98
N VAL A 155 -8.50 -30.01 35.79
CA VAL A 155 -8.35 -28.92 34.80
C VAL A 155 -9.41 -29.02 33.70
N THR A 156 -10.51 -28.27 33.82
CA THR A 156 -11.48 -28.09 32.73
C THR A 156 -11.17 -26.82 31.92
N PRO A 157 -11.36 -26.83 30.59
CA PRO A 157 -11.05 -25.67 29.77
C PRO A 157 -12.06 -24.55 30.02
N GLY A 158 -11.62 -23.48 30.69
CA GLY A 158 -12.38 -22.25 30.81
C GLY A 158 -12.38 -21.42 29.51
N PRO A 159 -13.22 -20.38 29.40
CA PRO A 159 -13.30 -19.51 28.23
C PRO A 159 -11.94 -18.90 27.80
N ALA A 160 -11.03 -18.67 28.74
CA ALA A 160 -9.66 -18.20 28.45
C ALA A 160 -8.82 -19.22 27.64
N SER A 161 -9.07 -20.51 27.79
CA SER A 161 -8.42 -21.57 27.01
C SER A 161 -8.92 -21.59 25.56
N LEU A 162 -10.22 -21.39 25.34
CA LEU A 162 -10.79 -21.26 24.00
C LEU A 162 -10.26 -20.03 23.25
N VAL A 163 -10.14 -18.89 23.93
CA VAL A 163 -9.53 -17.68 23.35
C VAL A 163 -8.08 -17.93 22.96
N ARG A 164 -7.29 -18.63 23.80
CA ARG A 164 -5.90 -18.98 23.46
C ARG A 164 -5.80 -19.91 22.25
N ILE A 165 -6.68 -20.91 22.14
CA ILE A 165 -6.73 -21.81 20.97
C ILE A 165 -7.11 -21.02 19.71
N ALA A 166 -8.11 -20.14 19.80
CA ALA A 166 -8.52 -19.29 18.68
C ALA A 166 -7.38 -18.36 18.22
N VAL A 167 -6.66 -17.73 19.15
CA VAL A 167 -5.49 -16.90 18.85
C VAL A 167 -4.37 -17.74 18.21
N LEU A 168 -4.07 -18.94 18.74
CA LEU A 168 -3.07 -19.83 18.16
C LEU A 168 -3.45 -20.30 16.75
N LEU A 169 -4.73 -20.59 16.51
CA LEU A 169 -5.23 -20.94 15.17
C LEU A 169 -5.15 -19.76 14.21
N LEU A 170 -5.47 -18.54 14.65
CA LEU A 170 -5.28 -17.33 13.83
C LEU A 170 -3.80 -17.10 13.51
N VAL A 171 -2.90 -17.24 14.50
CA VAL A 171 -1.46 -17.14 14.28
C VAL A 171 -0.96 -18.23 13.32
N PHE A 172 -1.45 -19.46 13.47
CA PHE A 172 -1.12 -20.56 12.56
C PHE A 172 -1.65 -20.31 11.15
N LEU A 173 -2.89 -19.84 10.99
CA LEU A 173 -3.52 -19.63 9.69
C LEU A 173 -2.99 -18.40 8.95
N PHE A 174 -2.51 -17.38 9.66
CA PHE A 174 -2.08 -16.11 9.05
C PHE A 174 -0.58 -15.85 9.17
N GLY A 175 0.16 -16.64 9.95
CA GLY A 175 1.61 -16.53 10.04
C GLY A 175 2.08 -15.23 10.71
N PHE A 176 1.36 -14.71 11.71
CA PHE A 176 1.65 -13.44 12.39
C PHE A 176 3.02 -13.37 13.12
N LEU A 177 3.78 -14.47 13.17
CA LEU A 177 5.21 -14.48 13.51
C LEU A 177 6.02 -14.85 12.26
N GLY A 178 6.51 -13.84 11.54
CA GLY A 178 7.38 -13.98 10.37
C GLY A 178 7.93 -12.64 9.94
#